data_AF-A0A959AMP0-F1
#
_entry.id   AF-A0A959AMP0-F1
#
_cell.length_a   1.000
_cell.length_b   1.000
_cell.length_c   1.000
_cell.angle_alpha   90.00
_cell.angle_beta   90.00
_cell.angle_gamma   90.00
#
_symmetry.space_group_name_H-M   'P 1'
#
loop_
_entity.id
_entity.type
_entity.pdbx_description
1 polymer ?
#
loop_
_entity_poly.entity_id
_entity_poly.type
_entity_poly.pdbx_seq_one_letter_code
_entity_poly.pdbx_strand_id
1 'polypeptide(L)'
;MLDLRTKRPFIYTLWEGVRVSLLLLIMLSGTARLNAQKDRPPAKTPPAKVPPAGAAAVRDTAIAGLFDKPASIKWVKYFKGRFDDVSVVDISLGFDGKFCRGYLNYAKSGDRFKLDGTLDKNVLVLTEQDQSKTLTGTIKGVLENRRIEAEWTNFDNSVGSFLEADELSPGQMPNYNCNENKWACRYITRYNGARADMILIRMHNGALYGYLWVEADGKTYDLRGEMDREGNYEIEALLPSGKMAGLLQGSLKNLKNTDCNWVGSGEKRIFKFVQRNTYPMGCYDYADYYSSYDALYPRTPCTACNTWLDQKVNDWLTACKSYLSGKKKKEGAAGRNALRASCWAEIACLTENILSGYLTYSESWNGQARGQSFNFDLRSGKEIAIADLFNKSFNVNGWLDDFAKRESPKLAHFAADPEYREWLAKQGFPMFTIRREGLELSTLFHDRYGRQTLLVPYTEIKPYMKRDNPISDLVK
;
A
#
# COMPACT_ATOMS: atom_id res chain seq x y z
N MET A 1 10.10 -13.08 39.42
CA MET A 1 9.97 -11.66 39.07
C MET A 1 10.87 -11.39 37.88
N LEU A 2 10.37 -11.56 36.66
CA LEU A 2 11.08 -11.23 35.42
C LEU A 2 10.13 -10.39 34.55
N ASP A 3 10.64 -9.23 34.16
CA ASP A 3 10.01 -8.18 33.35
C ASP A 3 9.99 -8.61 31.87
N LEU A 4 8.79 -8.86 31.33
CA LEU A 4 8.53 -9.20 29.93
C LEU A 4 8.10 -7.93 29.17
N ARG A 5 9.06 -7.22 28.58
CA ARG A 5 8.78 -6.17 27.59
C ARG A 5 8.52 -6.81 26.23
N THR A 6 7.24 -6.94 25.89
CA THR A 6 6.73 -7.31 24.57
C THR A 6 7.00 -6.18 23.56
N LYS A 7 7.92 -6.41 22.62
CA LYS A 7 8.05 -5.61 21.40
C LYS A 7 6.92 -5.99 20.45
N ARG A 8 6.04 -5.04 20.12
CA ARG A 8 5.00 -5.19 19.08
C ARG A 8 5.54 -4.67 17.75
N PRO A 9 5.67 -5.48 16.68
CA PRO A 9 5.89 -4.97 15.34
C PRO A 9 4.54 -4.60 14.70
N PHE A 10 4.46 -3.41 14.10
CA PHE A 10 3.29 -2.96 13.33
C PHE A 10 3.60 -3.12 11.83
N ILE A 11 2.98 -4.15 11.24
CA ILE A 11 2.45 -4.38 9.87
C ILE A 11 3.29 -4.02 8.61
N TYR A 12 4.35 -3.23 8.65
CA TYR A 12 5.24 -3.03 7.47
C TYR A 12 6.63 -3.67 7.61
N THR A 13 6.90 -4.42 8.69
CA THR A 13 8.23 -5.00 8.98
C THR A 13 8.24 -6.52 9.19
N LEU A 14 7.15 -7.22 8.86
CA LEU A 14 7.24 -8.66 8.61
C LEU A 14 7.58 -8.81 7.13
N TRP A 15 8.73 -9.44 6.83
CA TRP A 15 9.31 -9.74 5.50
C TRP A 15 10.63 -9.03 5.13
N GLU A 16 11.52 -8.81 6.11
CA GLU A 16 12.97 -8.83 5.82
C GLU A 16 13.55 -10.21 6.22
N GLY A 17 13.55 -11.12 5.26
CA GLY A 17 14.15 -12.44 5.38
C GLY A 17 14.96 -12.77 4.13
N VAL A 18 16.22 -12.32 4.11
CA VAL A 18 17.31 -12.77 3.21
C VAL A 18 17.09 -12.52 1.71
N ARG A 19 17.82 -11.55 1.14
CA ARG A 19 18.44 -11.68 -0.19
C ARG A 19 19.55 -10.64 -0.40
N VAL A 20 20.76 -11.16 -0.59
CA VAL A 20 21.96 -10.46 -1.02
C VAL A 20 21.85 -10.21 -2.53
N SER A 21 21.87 -8.95 -2.96
CA SER A 21 21.91 -8.60 -4.39
C SER A 21 23.32 -8.78 -4.96
N LEU A 22 23.45 -9.70 -5.91
CA LEU A 22 24.63 -9.84 -6.77
C LEU A 22 24.35 -9.10 -8.09
N LEU A 23 24.83 -7.86 -8.22
CA LEU A 23 24.85 -7.14 -9.49
C LEU A 23 26.06 -7.60 -10.31
N LEU A 24 25.84 -8.27 -11.44
CA LEU A 24 26.88 -8.56 -12.43
C LEU A 24 26.68 -7.68 -13.68
N LEU A 25 27.77 -7.00 -14.00
CA LEU A 25 28.05 -6.07 -15.09
C LEU A 25 27.94 -6.74 -16.48
N ILE A 26 27.17 -6.18 -17.41
CA ILE A 26 27.42 -6.36 -18.86
C ILE A 26 27.27 -5.01 -19.56
N MET A 27 28.42 -4.42 -19.89
CA MET A 27 28.58 -3.45 -20.97
C MET A 27 28.73 -4.22 -22.29
N LEU A 28 28.18 -3.70 -23.39
CA LEU A 28 28.83 -3.66 -24.72
C LEU A 28 28.04 -2.79 -25.72
N SER A 29 28.72 -1.73 -26.14
CA SER A 29 28.89 -1.13 -27.48
C SER A 29 27.75 -1.08 -28.51
N GLY A 30 27.63 0.10 -29.13
CA GLY A 30 26.91 0.29 -30.40
C GLY A 30 26.92 1.75 -30.90
N THR A 31 28.09 2.26 -31.28
CA THR A 31 28.24 3.56 -31.95
C THR A 31 27.78 3.50 -33.41
N ALA A 32 26.86 4.39 -33.80
CA ALA A 32 26.60 4.71 -35.21
C ALA A 32 26.62 6.23 -35.44
N ARG A 33 27.50 6.64 -36.36
CA ARG A 33 27.67 8.00 -36.89
C ARG A 33 26.56 8.32 -37.88
N LEU A 34 26.08 9.56 -37.89
CA LEU A 34 25.49 10.18 -39.09
C LEU A 34 25.94 11.64 -39.23
N ASN A 35 26.10 12.00 -40.49
CA ASN A 35 26.89 13.10 -41.04
C ASN A 35 26.29 14.49 -40.85
N ALA A 36 27.22 15.45 -40.90
CA ALA A 36 27.02 16.88 -40.91
C ALA A 36 26.29 17.40 -42.15
N GLN A 37 25.52 18.47 -41.97
CA GLN A 37 25.30 19.48 -42.99
C GLN A 37 25.54 20.87 -42.40
N LYS A 38 26.15 21.71 -43.22
CA LYS A 38 27.06 22.80 -42.87
C LYS A 38 26.49 24.09 -43.44
N ASP A 39 25.90 24.94 -42.61
CA ASP A 39 25.53 26.30 -43.00
C ASP A 39 26.35 27.33 -42.22
N ARG A 40 26.89 28.32 -42.96
CA ARG A 40 27.75 29.39 -42.46
C ARG A 40 26.93 30.57 -41.90
N PRO A 41 27.56 31.39 -41.02
CA PRO A 41 26.86 32.23 -40.04
C PRO A 41 26.71 33.69 -40.50
N PRO A 42 25.78 34.47 -39.91
CA PRO A 42 25.80 35.92 -40.01
C PRO A 42 26.58 36.58 -38.84
N ALA A 43 27.28 37.64 -39.23
CA ALA A 43 27.93 38.76 -38.53
C ALA A 43 28.10 38.74 -36.98
N LYS A 44 29.36 38.94 -36.56
CA LYS A 44 29.82 39.18 -35.19
C LYS A 44 29.45 40.60 -34.72
N THR A 45 28.68 40.70 -33.64
CA THR A 45 28.63 41.87 -32.75
C THR A 45 29.65 41.68 -31.60
N PRO A 46 30.32 42.74 -31.11
CA PRO A 46 31.33 42.60 -30.05
C PRO A 46 30.70 42.11 -28.73
N PRO A 47 31.36 41.22 -27.98
CA PRO A 47 30.83 40.76 -26.70
C PRO A 47 30.88 41.89 -25.67
N ALA A 48 29.70 42.24 -25.13
CA ALA A 48 29.59 43.02 -23.91
C ALA A 48 30.32 42.26 -22.77
N LYS A 49 31.09 42.99 -21.97
CA LYS A 49 31.73 42.48 -20.74
C LYS A 49 30.67 41.78 -19.88
N VAL A 50 30.77 40.46 -19.79
CA VAL A 50 30.01 39.65 -18.83
C VAL A 50 30.52 40.04 -17.44
N PRO A 51 29.67 40.60 -16.55
CA PRO A 51 30.02 40.76 -15.14
C PRO A 51 30.29 39.36 -14.56
N PRO A 52 31.24 39.21 -13.62
CA PRO A 52 31.50 37.92 -13.00
C PRO A 52 30.19 37.32 -12.48
N ALA A 53 29.99 36.03 -12.76
CA ALA A 53 28.87 35.25 -12.27
C ALA A 53 28.85 35.32 -10.74
N GLY A 54 28.06 36.26 -10.21
CA GLY A 54 27.74 36.30 -8.79
C GLY A 54 27.08 34.98 -8.44
N ALA A 55 27.62 34.32 -7.42
CA ALA A 55 27.01 33.16 -6.79
C ALA A 55 25.50 33.38 -6.66
N ALA A 56 24.69 32.41 -7.10
CA ALA A 56 23.25 32.45 -6.94
C ALA A 56 22.95 32.70 -5.45
N ALA A 57 22.56 33.95 -5.13
CA ALA A 57 22.37 34.38 -3.77
C ALA A 57 21.32 33.48 -3.12
N VAL A 58 21.68 32.91 -1.97
CA VAL A 58 20.80 32.14 -1.10
C VAL A 58 19.67 33.07 -0.67
N ARG A 59 18.52 32.98 -1.36
CA ARG A 59 17.33 33.82 -1.09
C ARG A 59 16.46 33.28 0.04
N ASP A 60 16.72 32.06 0.51
CA ASP A 60 15.98 31.47 1.60
C ASP A 60 16.58 31.86 2.96
N THR A 61 16.02 32.90 3.56
CA THR A 61 16.47 33.43 4.86
C THR A 61 16.27 32.43 6.00
N ALA A 62 15.31 31.50 5.89
CA ALA A 62 15.06 30.50 6.92
C ALA A 62 16.13 29.40 6.91
N ILE A 63 16.54 28.93 5.73
CA ILE A 63 17.65 27.98 5.59
C ILE A 63 18.99 28.65 5.90
N ALA A 64 19.18 29.89 5.43
CA ALA A 64 20.40 30.66 5.71
C ALA A 64 20.69 30.77 7.22
N GLY A 65 19.65 31.02 8.03
CA GLY A 65 19.76 31.11 9.49
C GLY A 65 20.14 29.81 10.20
N LEU A 66 20.18 28.68 9.50
CA LEU A 66 20.64 27.40 10.06
C LEU A 66 22.16 27.22 9.99
N PHE A 67 22.89 28.10 9.29
CA PHE A 67 24.33 27.99 9.09
C PHE A 67 25.06 29.15 9.77
N ASP A 68 26.20 28.87 10.41
CA ASP A 68 27.02 29.89 11.08
C ASP A 68 27.59 30.90 10.07
N LYS A 69 27.83 30.44 8.84
CA LYS A 69 28.30 31.26 7.71
C LYS A 69 27.32 31.09 6.55
N PRO A 70 26.25 31.89 6.46
CA PRO A 70 25.29 31.78 5.35
C PRO A 70 25.94 31.86 3.95
N ALA A 71 27.03 32.62 3.84
CA ALA A 71 27.81 32.75 2.61
C ALA A 71 28.53 31.45 2.16
N SER A 72 28.68 30.44 3.03
CA SER A 72 29.29 29.15 2.66
C SER A 72 28.29 28.13 2.11
N ILE A 73 26.99 28.44 2.13
CA ILE A 73 25.96 27.57 1.58
C ILE A 73 26.18 27.46 0.06
N LYS A 74 26.44 26.26 -0.41
CA LYS A 74 26.66 25.92 -1.82
C LYS A 74 25.36 25.83 -2.60
N TRP A 75 24.31 25.30 -1.97
CA TRP A 75 22.98 25.22 -2.56
C TRP A 75 21.89 25.19 -1.49
N VAL A 76 20.69 25.60 -1.92
CA VAL A 76 19.42 25.34 -1.24
C VAL A 76 18.52 24.63 -2.23
N LYS A 77 17.93 23.51 -1.80
CA LYS A 77 17.05 22.66 -2.61
C LYS A 77 15.77 22.37 -1.85
N TYR A 78 14.69 22.27 -2.62
CA TYR A 78 13.37 21.91 -2.13
C TYR A 78 12.99 20.57 -2.72
N PHE A 79 12.43 19.70 -1.91
CA PHE A 79 11.95 18.39 -2.30
C PHE A 79 10.52 18.24 -1.83
N LYS A 80 9.76 17.44 -2.56
CA LYS A 80 8.42 17.03 -2.14
C LYS A 80 8.27 15.54 -2.36
N GLY A 81 7.65 14.88 -1.40
CA GLY A 81 7.69 13.44 -1.31
C GLY A 81 6.65 12.86 -0.37
N ARG A 82 6.83 11.59 -0.03
CA ARG A 82 5.95 10.85 0.88
C ARG A 82 6.73 9.97 1.83
N PHE A 83 6.19 9.82 3.04
CA PHE A 83 6.46 8.68 3.89
C PHE A 83 5.54 7.52 3.53
N ASP A 84 6.12 6.34 3.32
CA ASP A 84 5.46 5.07 3.01
C ASP A 84 4.48 5.16 1.82
N ASP A 85 4.76 6.03 0.84
CA ASP A 85 3.84 6.37 -0.26
C ASP A 85 2.47 6.89 0.21
N VAL A 86 2.35 7.35 1.46
CA VAL A 86 1.10 7.84 2.05
C VAL A 86 1.20 9.32 2.40
N SER A 87 2.00 9.65 3.40
CA SER A 87 1.95 10.97 4.05
C SER A 87 2.83 11.96 3.32
N VAL A 88 2.22 13.00 2.75
CA VAL A 88 2.94 14.00 1.95
C VAL A 88 3.81 14.89 2.82
N VAL A 89 5.07 15.07 2.42
CA VAL A 89 6.04 15.92 3.10
C VAL A 89 6.73 16.88 2.13
N ASP A 90 7.03 18.07 2.63
CA ASP A 90 7.88 19.06 1.97
C ASP A 90 9.21 19.13 2.72
N ILE A 91 10.33 19.08 2.01
CA ILE A 91 11.67 19.11 2.60
C ILE A 91 12.46 20.26 1.98
N SER A 92 13.07 21.08 2.81
CA SER A 92 13.97 22.15 2.38
C SER A 92 15.35 21.89 2.98
N LEU A 93 16.37 21.73 2.15
CA LEU A 93 17.75 21.46 2.60
C LEU A 93 18.71 22.52 2.05
N GLY A 94 19.60 23.01 2.91
CA GLY A 94 20.81 23.73 2.53
C GLY A 94 22.04 22.84 2.74
N PHE A 95 23.08 23.07 1.95
CA PHE A 95 24.36 22.36 2.08
C PHE A 95 25.55 23.29 1.92
N ASP A 96 26.51 23.25 2.83
CA ASP A 96 27.71 24.11 2.82
C ASP A 96 28.98 23.43 2.29
N GLY A 97 28.88 22.17 1.86
CA GLY A 97 30.02 21.34 1.48
C GLY A 97 30.34 20.22 2.45
N LYS A 98 29.77 20.24 3.67
CA LYS A 98 29.88 19.16 4.65
C LYS A 98 28.56 18.92 5.37
N PHE A 99 27.98 19.98 5.91
CA PHE A 99 26.75 19.94 6.68
C PHE A 99 25.53 20.15 5.79
N CYS A 100 24.50 19.36 6.05
CA CYS A 100 23.20 19.45 5.42
C CYS A 100 22.16 19.77 6.49
N ARG A 101 21.50 20.94 6.38
CA ARG A 101 20.57 21.45 7.39
C ARG A 101 19.31 21.96 6.74
N GLY A 102 18.19 21.84 7.43
CA GLY A 102 16.94 22.19 6.81
C GLY A 102 15.70 21.92 7.64
N TYR A 103 14.60 21.70 6.95
CA TYR A 103 13.31 21.42 7.55
C TYR A 103 12.55 20.35 6.78
N LEU A 104 11.75 19.58 7.51
CA LEU A 104 10.70 18.71 6.98
C LEU A 104 9.36 19.19 7.51
N ASN A 105 8.36 19.28 6.63
CA ASN A 105 6.99 19.66 6.99
C ASN A 105 6.01 18.59 6.53
N TYR A 106 5.06 18.21 7.38
CA TYR A 106 3.88 17.47 6.93
C TYR A 106 2.90 18.42 6.25
N ALA A 107 2.51 18.11 5.01
CA ALA A 107 1.73 19.04 4.19
C ALA A 107 0.34 19.35 4.77
N LYS A 108 -0.28 18.38 5.46
CA LYS A 108 -1.67 18.51 5.96
C LYS A 108 -1.78 19.10 7.36
N SER A 109 -0.91 18.69 8.29
CA SER A 109 -0.90 19.21 9.66
C SER A 109 -0.11 20.51 9.80
N GLY A 110 0.85 20.74 8.89
CA GLY A 110 1.79 21.85 9.00
C GLY A 110 2.90 21.64 10.04
N ASP A 111 2.94 20.47 10.69
CA ASP A 111 3.97 20.15 11.67
C ASP A 111 5.35 20.17 11.00
N ARG A 112 6.27 20.87 11.64
CA ARG A 112 7.61 21.19 11.13
C ARG A 112 8.68 20.65 12.05
N PHE A 113 9.67 20.02 11.44
CA PHE A 113 10.84 19.46 12.09
C PHE A 113 12.09 20.11 11.54
N LYS A 114 13.05 20.41 12.42
CA LYS A 114 14.39 20.84 12.01
C LYS A 114 15.21 19.62 11.67
N LEU A 115 15.97 19.71 10.57
CA LEU A 115 16.91 18.68 10.13
C LEU A 115 18.35 19.19 10.29
N ASP A 116 19.24 18.35 10.83
CA ASP A 116 20.67 18.66 10.95
C ASP A 116 21.51 17.39 10.77
N GLY A 117 22.52 17.46 9.90
CA GLY A 117 23.44 16.35 9.69
C GLY A 117 24.42 16.59 8.54
N THR A 118 24.70 15.54 7.77
CA THR A 118 25.76 15.53 6.77
C THR A 118 25.30 14.94 5.44
N LEU A 119 25.94 15.40 4.37
CA LEU A 119 25.87 14.78 3.05
C LEU A 119 27.30 14.52 2.59
N ASP A 120 27.69 13.24 2.55
CA ASP A 120 29.00 12.82 2.03
C ASP A 120 28.79 12.06 0.71
N LYS A 121 29.26 12.66 -0.39
CA LYS A 121 28.91 12.25 -1.76
C LYS A 121 27.39 12.21 -1.94
N ASN A 122 26.80 11.02 -1.96
CA ASN A 122 25.36 10.81 -2.07
C ASN A 122 24.75 10.34 -0.74
N VAL A 123 25.55 10.00 0.27
CA VAL A 123 25.05 9.45 1.54
C VAL A 123 24.52 10.58 2.41
N LEU A 124 23.22 10.57 2.66
CA LEU A 124 22.50 11.56 3.45
C LEU A 124 22.22 10.99 4.84
N VAL A 125 22.68 11.68 5.88
CA VAL A 125 22.39 11.34 7.28
C VAL A 125 21.94 12.60 7.99
N LEU A 126 20.69 12.63 8.46
CA LEU A 126 20.08 13.77 9.14
C LEU A 126 19.47 13.33 10.46
N THR A 127 19.55 14.20 11.47
CA THR A 127 18.78 14.10 12.71
C THR A 127 17.55 14.99 12.61
N GLU A 128 16.41 14.50 13.11
CA GLU A 128 15.14 15.21 13.19
C GLU A 128 14.97 15.78 14.59
N GLN A 129 14.66 17.08 14.69
CA GLN A 129 14.36 17.77 15.94
C GLN A 129 12.98 18.43 15.90
N ASP A 130 12.26 18.36 17.03
CA ASP A 130 10.98 19.06 17.20
C ASP A 130 11.16 20.56 17.50
N GLN A 131 10.05 21.26 17.73
CA GLN A 131 10.05 22.69 18.06
C GLN A 131 10.76 23.00 19.38
N SER A 132 10.81 22.02 20.30
CA SER A 132 11.53 22.08 21.58
C SER A 132 13.01 21.70 21.43
N LYS A 133 13.50 21.49 20.20
CA LYS A 133 14.88 21.05 19.87
C LYS A 133 15.24 19.67 20.41
N THR A 134 14.25 18.87 20.75
CA THR A 134 14.45 17.48 21.18
C THR A 134 14.68 16.61 19.97
N LEU A 135 15.65 15.69 20.03
CA LEU A 135 15.87 14.68 18.99
C LEU A 135 14.67 13.71 18.94
N THR A 136 14.00 13.63 17.80
CA THR A 136 12.78 12.81 17.63
C THR A 136 12.94 11.68 16.64
N GLY A 137 13.92 11.77 15.75
CA GLY A 137 14.20 10.72 14.76
C GLY A 137 15.50 10.93 14.00
N THR A 138 15.78 10.01 13.09
CA THR A 138 16.93 10.03 12.20
C THR A 138 16.48 9.66 10.79
N ILE A 139 17.04 10.32 9.77
CA ILE A 139 16.85 10.01 8.36
C ILE A 139 18.20 9.56 7.79
N LYS A 140 18.25 8.36 7.21
CA LYS A 140 19.46 7.78 6.60
C LYS A 140 19.13 7.27 5.21
N GLY A 141 19.90 7.67 4.21
CA GLY A 141 19.66 7.23 2.85
C GLY A 141 20.59 7.86 1.84
N VAL A 142 20.08 8.05 0.64
CA VAL A 142 20.82 8.63 -0.48
C VAL A 142 20.11 9.84 -1.07
N LEU A 143 20.90 10.82 -1.48
CA LEU A 143 20.49 11.92 -2.37
C LEU A 143 21.22 11.72 -3.70
N GLU A 144 20.52 11.18 -4.70
CA GLU A 144 21.06 10.88 -6.01
C GLU A 144 20.05 11.24 -7.10
N ASN A 145 20.51 11.70 -8.27
CA ASN A 145 19.65 12.03 -9.41
C ASN A 145 18.48 12.97 -9.06
N ARG A 146 18.72 13.94 -8.16
CA ARG A 146 17.71 14.90 -7.66
C ARG A 146 16.56 14.22 -6.89
N ARG A 147 16.82 13.08 -6.28
CA ARG A 147 15.85 12.31 -5.47
C ARG A 147 16.46 11.92 -4.13
N ILE A 148 15.66 11.99 -3.08
CA ILE A 148 15.94 11.44 -1.76
C ILE A 148 15.24 10.09 -1.66
N GLU A 149 16.00 9.06 -1.31
CA GLU A 149 15.50 7.76 -0.89
C GLU A 149 16.13 7.43 0.45
N ALA A 150 15.33 7.38 1.50
CA ALA A 150 15.85 7.25 2.85
C ALA A 150 14.91 6.51 3.77
N GLU A 151 15.47 5.89 4.80
CA GLU A 151 14.73 5.40 5.94
C GLU A 151 14.68 6.47 7.02
N TRP A 152 13.49 6.71 7.54
CA TRP A 152 13.30 7.44 8.78
C TRP A 152 13.05 6.46 9.91
N THR A 153 13.68 6.68 11.05
CA THR A 153 13.37 5.98 12.30
C THR A 153 13.13 6.98 13.42
N ASN A 154 12.26 6.65 14.36
CA ASN A 154 12.10 7.45 15.57
C ASN A 154 13.32 7.29 16.51
N PHE A 155 13.41 8.14 17.54
CA PHE A 155 14.61 8.23 18.39
C PHE A 155 15.07 6.91 19.05
N ASP A 156 14.15 5.97 19.31
CA ASP A 156 14.44 4.67 19.92
C ASP A 156 14.43 3.51 18.90
N ASN A 157 14.26 3.81 17.62
CA ASN A 157 14.16 2.87 16.51
C ASN A 157 13.04 1.83 16.66
N SER A 158 11.98 2.13 17.41
CA SER A 158 10.78 1.27 17.51
C SER A 158 9.80 1.45 16.35
N VAL A 159 9.92 2.56 15.61
CA VAL A 159 9.09 2.87 14.44
C VAL A 159 9.99 3.34 13.31
N GLY A 160 9.75 2.82 12.10
CA GLY A 160 10.38 3.26 10.87
C GLY A 160 9.37 3.54 9.77
N SER A 161 9.77 4.36 8.82
CA SER A 161 9.03 4.71 7.59
C SER A 161 10.02 4.95 6.45
N PHE A 162 9.62 4.63 5.23
CA PHE A 162 10.42 4.91 4.05
C PHE A 162 10.06 6.27 3.45
N LEU A 163 11.06 7.08 3.13
CA LEU A 163 10.94 8.42 2.56
C LEU A 163 11.41 8.40 1.11
N GLU A 164 10.51 8.77 0.20
CA GLU A 164 10.85 9.12 -1.17
C GLU A 164 10.47 10.56 -1.47
N ALA A 165 11.41 11.38 -1.97
CA ALA A 165 11.13 12.76 -2.35
C ALA A 165 11.92 13.21 -3.57
N ASP A 166 11.25 13.90 -4.51
CA ASP A 166 11.87 14.43 -5.72
C ASP A 166 12.15 15.94 -5.56
N GLU A 167 13.28 16.40 -6.09
CA GLU A 167 13.66 17.81 -6.10
C GLU A 167 12.71 18.63 -6.97
N LEU A 168 12.23 19.75 -6.45
CA LEU A 168 11.36 20.67 -7.15
C LEU A 168 12.17 21.67 -7.98
N SER A 169 11.69 21.93 -9.20
CA SER A 169 12.18 23.08 -9.96
C SER A 169 11.62 24.38 -9.37
N PRO A 170 12.33 25.52 -9.47
CA PRO A 170 11.84 26.79 -8.95
C PRO A 170 10.43 27.13 -9.46
N GLY A 171 9.50 27.44 -8.55
CA GLY A 171 8.10 27.75 -8.86
C GLY A 171 7.18 26.53 -9.06
N GLN A 172 7.71 25.31 -9.01
CA GLN A 172 6.90 24.10 -9.11
C GLN A 172 6.20 23.83 -7.77
N MET A 173 4.88 23.63 -7.81
CA MET A 173 4.09 23.15 -6.68
C MET A 173 3.32 21.89 -7.10
N PRO A 174 3.95 20.70 -7.05
CA PRO A 174 3.24 19.48 -7.39
C PRO A 174 2.15 19.22 -6.35
N ASN A 175 0.98 18.85 -6.85
CA ASN A 175 -0.07 18.33 -6.01
C ASN A 175 0.11 16.81 -5.93
N TYR A 176 0.37 16.30 -4.72
CA TYR A 176 0.46 14.87 -4.47
C TYR A 176 -0.83 14.44 -3.78
N ASN A 177 -1.65 13.66 -4.48
CA ASN A 177 -2.82 13.02 -3.91
C ASN A 177 -2.46 11.61 -3.45
N CYS A 178 -2.93 11.20 -2.27
CA CYS A 178 -2.56 9.90 -1.72
C CYS A 178 -3.08 8.70 -2.53
N ASN A 179 -3.93 8.89 -3.55
CA ASN A 179 -4.33 7.83 -4.48
C ASN A 179 -3.47 7.73 -5.74
N GLU A 180 -2.50 8.63 -5.93
CA GLU A 180 -1.57 8.53 -7.06
C GLU A 180 -0.79 7.23 -6.98
N ASN A 181 -0.62 6.58 -8.14
CA ASN A 181 0.01 5.27 -8.28
C ASN A 181 -0.73 4.10 -7.59
N LYS A 182 -1.96 4.32 -7.09
CA LYS A 182 -2.80 3.28 -6.47
C LYS A 182 -3.99 2.98 -7.35
N TRP A 183 -4.25 1.71 -7.58
CA TRP A 183 -5.30 1.27 -8.50
C TRP A 183 -5.74 -0.15 -8.16
N ALA A 184 -6.95 -0.51 -8.57
CA ALA A 184 -7.39 -1.89 -8.67
C ALA A 184 -7.71 -2.20 -10.14
N CYS A 185 -7.08 -3.22 -10.70
CA CYS A 185 -7.26 -3.62 -12.09
C CYS A 185 -7.80 -5.04 -12.16
N ARG A 186 -8.78 -5.23 -13.06
CA ARG A 186 -9.31 -6.53 -13.42
C ARG A 186 -8.76 -6.96 -14.77
N TYR A 187 -8.26 -8.17 -14.83
CA TYR A 187 -7.65 -8.79 -15.98
C TYR A 187 -8.37 -10.09 -16.31
N ILE A 188 -8.60 -10.33 -17.60
CA ILE A 188 -9.23 -11.56 -18.07
C ILE A 188 -8.37 -12.22 -19.15
N THR A 189 -8.44 -13.54 -19.22
CA THR A 189 -7.81 -14.32 -20.30
C THR A 189 -8.52 -15.66 -20.48
N ARG A 190 -8.09 -16.41 -21.49
CA ARG A 190 -8.38 -17.84 -21.62
C ARG A 190 -7.08 -18.64 -21.57
N TYR A 191 -7.05 -19.64 -20.71
CA TYR A 191 -5.95 -20.59 -20.59
C TYR A 191 -6.49 -21.99 -20.88
N ASN A 192 -5.94 -22.68 -21.88
CA ASN A 192 -6.41 -23.98 -22.36
C ASN A 192 -7.94 -24.04 -22.61
N GLY A 193 -8.48 -22.96 -23.20
CA GLY A 193 -9.91 -22.81 -23.47
C GLY A 193 -10.78 -22.39 -22.27
N ALA A 194 -10.29 -22.55 -21.05
CA ALA A 194 -10.98 -22.17 -19.81
C ALA A 194 -10.75 -20.69 -19.46
N ARG A 195 -11.70 -20.06 -18.77
CA ARG A 195 -11.57 -18.66 -18.34
C ARG A 195 -10.59 -18.54 -17.16
N ALA A 196 -9.82 -17.45 -17.14
CA ALA A 196 -9.13 -16.99 -15.95
C ALA A 196 -9.40 -15.49 -15.72
N ASP A 197 -9.57 -15.11 -14.46
CA ASP A 197 -9.92 -13.76 -14.01
C ASP A 197 -9.00 -13.38 -12.85
N MET A 198 -8.26 -12.29 -13.01
CA MET A 198 -7.27 -11.82 -12.04
C MET A 198 -7.60 -10.41 -11.62
N ILE A 199 -7.64 -10.17 -10.31
CA ILE A 199 -7.67 -8.82 -9.74
C ILE A 199 -6.33 -8.55 -9.10
N LEU A 200 -5.76 -7.40 -9.43
CA LEU A 200 -4.59 -6.86 -8.74
C LEU A 200 -4.92 -5.48 -8.20
N ILE A 201 -4.51 -5.22 -6.97
CA ILE A 201 -4.63 -3.96 -6.26
C ILE A 201 -3.22 -3.51 -5.93
N ARG A 202 -2.80 -2.38 -6.47
CA ARG A 202 -1.58 -1.70 -6.08
C ARG A 202 -1.85 -0.77 -4.91
N MET A 203 -1.20 -1.05 -3.79
CA MET A 203 -1.25 -0.26 -2.57
C MET A 203 0.06 0.49 -2.37
N HIS A 204 0.26 1.00 -1.16
CA HIS A 204 1.45 1.74 -0.72
C HIS A 204 2.74 0.96 -0.99
N ASN A 205 3.82 1.68 -1.27
CA ASN A 205 5.17 1.14 -1.52
C ASN A 205 5.23 0.05 -2.61
N GLY A 206 4.33 0.08 -3.60
CA GLY A 206 4.33 -0.88 -4.69
C GLY A 206 3.78 -2.26 -4.33
N ALA A 207 3.27 -2.46 -3.11
CA ALA A 207 2.68 -3.73 -2.70
C ALA A 207 1.48 -4.09 -3.58
N LEU A 208 1.42 -5.36 -4.01
CA LEU A 208 0.37 -5.92 -4.84
C LEU A 208 -0.42 -7.00 -4.07
N TYR A 209 -1.75 -6.88 -4.12
CA TYR A 209 -2.66 -7.85 -3.52
C TYR A 209 -3.80 -8.17 -4.49
N GLY A 210 -4.41 -9.33 -4.33
CA GLY A 210 -5.66 -9.63 -5.00
C GLY A 210 -5.89 -11.12 -5.13
N TYR A 211 -6.43 -11.55 -6.27
CA TYR A 211 -6.71 -12.96 -6.49
C TYR A 211 -6.59 -13.34 -7.97
N LEU A 212 -6.35 -14.61 -8.23
CA LEU A 212 -6.44 -15.24 -9.54
C LEU A 212 -7.42 -16.42 -9.47
N TRP A 213 -8.55 -16.32 -10.18
CA TRP A 213 -9.45 -17.44 -10.37
C TRP A 213 -9.17 -18.11 -11.71
N VAL A 214 -9.03 -19.44 -11.70
CA VAL A 214 -8.81 -20.25 -12.90
C VAL A 214 -9.91 -21.30 -13.01
N GLU A 215 -10.75 -21.19 -14.04
CA GLU A 215 -11.90 -22.07 -14.24
C GLU A 215 -11.49 -23.54 -14.39
N ALA A 216 -10.41 -23.82 -15.13
CA ALA A 216 -9.89 -25.18 -15.32
C ALA A 216 -9.45 -25.85 -14.01
N ASP A 217 -8.99 -25.05 -13.04
CA ASP A 217 -8.56 -25.56 -11.73
C ASP A 217 -9.72 -25.64 -10.73
N GLY A 218 -10.86 -24.99 -11.04
CA GLY A 218 -12.01 -24.91 -10.16
C GLY A 218 -11.76 -24.16 -8.85
N LYS A 219 -10.75 -23.28 -8.78
CA LYS A 219 -10.34 -22.61 -7.54
C LYS A 219 -9.77 -21.21 -7.77
N THR A 220 -9.74 -20.44 -6.70
CA THR A 220 -9.07 -19.14 -6.63
C THR A 220 -7.79 -19.22 -5.80
N TYR A 221 -6.78 -18.51 -6.27
CA TYR A 221 -5.51 -18.29 -5.58
C TYR A 221 -5.48 -16.86 -5.04
N ASP A 222 -5.04 -16.69 -3.79
CA ASP A 222 -4.78 -15.37 -3.24
C ASP A 222 -3.41 -14.89 -3.75
N LEU A 223 -3.32 -13.62 -4.13
CA LEU A 223 -2.12 -13.03 -4.70
C LEU A 223 -1.50 -12.04 -3.73
N ARG A 224 -0.20 -12.16 -3.48
CA ARG A 224 0.57 -11.24 -2.65
C ARG A 224 1.96 -11.02 -3.25
N GLY A 225 2.39 -9.79 -3.37
CA GLY A 225 3.68 -9.48 -3.94
C GLY A 225 3.96 -8.00 -4.00
N GLU A 226 4.84 -7.62 -4.91
CA GLU A 226 5.28 -6.25 -5.09
C GLU A 226 5.52 -5.93 -6.57
N MET A 227 5.54 -4.63 -6.86
CA MET A 227 5.86 -4.09 -8.17
C MET A 227 6.90 -2.99 -8.02
N ASP A 228 7.98 -3.11 -8.79
CA ASP A 228 9.02 -2.10 -8.87
C ASP A 228 8.53 -0.84 -9.63
N ARG A 229 9.42 0.14 -9.76
CA ARG A 229 9.10 1.41 -10.43
C ARG A 229 9.04 1.29 -11.95
N GLU A 230 9.76 0.33 -12.51
CA GLU A 230 9.76 -0.04 -13.91
C GLU A 230 8.46 -0.77 -14.31
N GLY A 231 7.69 -1.20 -13.32
CA GLY A 231 6.41 -1.88 -13.44
C GLY A 231 6.55 -3.40 -13.48
N ASN A 232 7.73 -3.97 -13.24
CA ASN A 232 7.88 -5.41 -13.12
C ASN A 232 7.33 -5.86 -11.77
N TYR A 233 6.66 -7.01 -11.74
CA TYR A 233 6.10 -7.55 -10.52
C TYR A 233 6.55 -8.98 -10.28
N GLU A 234 6.59 -9.33 -9.00
CA GLU A 234 6.75 -10.69 -8.49
C GLU A 234 5.66 -10.93 -7.44
N ILE A 235 4.85 -11.97 -7.63
CA ILE A 235 3.65 -12.25 -6.85
C ILE A 235 3.59 -13.73 -6.49
N GLU A 236 3.43 -14.04 -5.21
CA GLU A 236 3.09 -15.37 -4.74
C GLU A 236 1.60 -15.66 -4.95
N ALA A 237 1.29 -16.77 -5.61
CA ALA A 237 -0.06 -17.33 -5.61
C ALA A 237 -0.19 -18.36 -4.50
N LEU A 238 -1.11 -18.10 -3.57
CA LEU A 238 -1.34 -18.89 -2.38
C LEU A 238 -2.66 -19.66 -2.48
N LEU A 239 -2.66 -20.90 -2.00
CA LEU A 239 -3.88 -21.66 -1.76
C LEU A 239 -4.61 -21.12 -0.52
N PRO A 240 -5.91 -21.46 -0.32
CA PRO A 240 -6.63 -21.11 0.89
C PRO A 240 -5.96 -21.58 2.20
N SER A 241 -5.08 -22.59 2.12
CA SER A 241 -4.26 -23.05 3.25
C SER A 241 -3.05 -22.16 3.57
N GLY A 242 -2.83 -21.08 2.81
CA GLY A 242 -1.64 -20.24 2.87
C GLY A 242 -0.40 -20.84 2.19
N LYS A 243 -0.48 -22.07 1.68
CA LYS A 243 0.64 -22.70 0.97
C LYS A 243 0.80 -22.08 -0.42
N MET A 244 2.05 -21.74 -0.77
CA MET A 244 2.40 -21.28 -2.11
C MET A 244 2.14 -22.36 -3.17
N ALA A 245 1.36 -22.00 -4.19
CA ALA A 245 1.10 -22.80 -5.38
C ALA A 245 2.08 -22.47 -6.52
N GLY A 246 2.52 -21.22 -6.61
CA GLY A 246 3.49 -20.78 -7.60
C GLY A 246 3.87 -19.31 -7.46
N LEU A 247 4.89 -18.92 -8.21
CA LEU A 247 5.37 -17.56 -8.36
C LEU A 247 4.92 -17.00 -9.71
N LEU A 248 4.34 -15.81 -9.70
CA LEU A 248 3.86 -15.09 -10.86
C LEU A 248 4.80 -13.91 -11.12
N GLN A 249 5.32 -13.83 -12.34
CA GLN A 249 6.22 -12.76 -12.76
C GLN A 249 5.71 -12.14 -14.06
N GLY A 250 5.83 -10.83 -14.19
CA GLY A 250 5.43 -10.10 -15.38
C GLY A 250 5.75 -8.62 -15.31
N SER A 251 5.17 -7.84 -16.21
CA SER A 251 5.31 -6.40 -16.24
C SER A 251 3.96 -5.71 -16.48
N LEU A 252 3.74 -4.63 -15.76
CA LEU A 252 2.57 -3.75 -15.78
C LEU A 252 3.00 -2.30 -16.08
N LYS A 253 4.10 -2.10 -16.81
CA LYS A 253 4.51 -0.78 -17.33
C LYS A 253 3.39 -0.08 -18.09
N ASN A 254 2.54 -0.86 -18.76
CA ASN A 254 1.23 -0.44 -19.27
C ASN A 254 0.17 -1.31 -18.63
N LEU A 255 -0.75 -0.73 -17.87
CA LEU A 255 -1.80 -1.47 -17.15
C LEU A 255 -2.73 -2.26 -18.08
N LYS A 256 -2.74 -2.01 -19.40
CA LYS A 256 -3.67 -2.62 -20.36
C LYS A 256 -3.47 -4.12 -20.59
N ASN A 257 -2.25 -4.63 -20.46
CA ASN A 257 -1.95 -6.03 -20.70
C ASN A 257 -0.77 -6.49 -19.85
N THR A 258 -0.71 -7.79 -19.58
CA THR A 258 0.47 -8.40 -18.99
C THR A 258 0.58 -9.86 -19.40
N ASP A 259 1.79 -10.26 -19.77
CA ASP A 259 2.14 -11.67 -19.98
C ASP A 259 2.69 -12.19 -18.65
N CYS A 260 1.84 -12.89 -17.92
CA CYS A 260 2.13 -13.39 -16.59
C CYS A 260 2.70 -14.81 -16.67
N ASN A 261 3.97 -14.96 -16.31
CA ASN A 261 4.64 -16.24 -16.19
C ASN A 261 4.37 -16.84 -14.82
N TRP A 262 3.75 -18.00 -14.77
CA TRP A 262 3.57 -18.80 -13.57
C TRP A 262 4.65 -19.87 -13.50
N VAL A 263 5.35 -19.95 -12.37
CA VAL A 263 6.30 -21.02 -12.05
C VAL A 263 5.86 -21.69 -10.75
N GLY A 264 5.28 -22.88 -10.85
CA GLY A 264 4.82 -23.69 -9.71
C GLY A 264 5.54 -25.03 -9.62
N SER A 265 5.08 -25.91 -8.71
CA SER A 265 5.66 -27.24 -8.42
C SER A 265 5.68 -28.21 -9.63
N GLY A 266 6.54 -27.94 -10.60
CA GLY A 266 6.71 -28.73 -11.83
C GLY A 266 5.93 -28.21 -13.04
N GLU A 267 5.14 -27.13 -12.89
CA GLU A 267 4.32 -26.58 -13.97
C GLU A 267 4.73 -25.15 -14.32
N LYS A 268 4.83 -24.88 -15.63
CA LYS A 268 4.99 -23.53 -16.17
C LYS A 268 3.74 -23.16 -16.96
N ARG A 269 3.09 -22.07 -16.59
CA ARG A 269 1.94 -21.52 -17.33
C ARG A 269 2.27 -20.11 -17.79
N ILE A 270 1.71 -19.71 -18.93
CA ILE A 270 1.77 -18.33 -19.40
C ILE A 270 0.34 -17.85 -19.59
N PHE A 271 -0.04 -16.84 -18.83
CA PHE A 271 -1.34 -16.19 -18.95
C PHE A 271 -1.17 -14.86 -19.68
N LYS A 272 -1.88 -14.70 -20.80
CA LYS A 272 -1.88 -13.43 -21.57
C LYS A 272 -3.08 -12.60 -21.15
N PHE A 273 -2.92 -11.80 -20.11
CA PHE A 273 -3.99 -11.05 -19.50
C PHE A 273 -4.27 -9.75 -20.25
N VAL A 274 -5.55 -9.48 -20.48
CA VAL A 274 -6.03 -8.19 -21.01
C VAL A 274 -6.85 -7.51 -19.93
N GLN A 275 -6.55 -6.24 -19.68
CA GLN A 275 -7.27 -5.42 -18.72
C GLN A 275 -8.71 -5.24 -19.18
N ARG A 276 -9.66 -5.58 -18.31
CA ARG A 276 -11.08 -5.35 -18.52
C ARG A 276 -11.56 -4.08 -17.83
N ASN A 277 -11.08 -3.83 -16.62
CA ASN A 277 -11.46 -2.67 -15.82
C ASN A 277 -10.25 -2.14 -15.05
N THR A 278 -10.21 -0.82 -14.85
CA THR A 278 -9.33 -0.17 -13.88
C THR A 278 -10.20 0.72 -13.01
N TYR A 279 -10.00 0.61 -11.71
CA TYR A 279 -10.70 1.36 -10.69
C TYR A 279 -9.68 2.25 -9.99
N PRO A 280 -9.93 3.58 -9.96
CA PRO A 280 -9.14 4.44 -9.09
C PRO A 280 -9.42 4.10 -7.64
N MET A 281 -8.45 4.37 -6.77
CA MET A 281 -8.65 4.22 -5.33
C MET A 281 -9.14 5.54 -4.74
N GLY A 282 -10.15 5.45 -3.87
CA GLY A 282 -10.46 6.48 -2.89
C GLY A 282 -9.38 6.44 -1.82
N CYS A 283 -8.92 7.60 -1.40
CA CYS A 283 -7.84 7.68 -0.43
C CYS A 283 -8.02 8.86 0.53
N TYR A 284 -7.67 8.61 1.79
CA TYR A 284 -7.44 9.63 2.80
C TYR A 284 -6.10 9.38 3.46
N ASP A 285 -5.41 10.46 3.81
CA ASP A 285 -4.18 10.44 4.59
C ASP A 285 -4.16 11.65 5.52
N TYR A 286 -3.55 11.49 6.68
CA TYR A 286 -3.18 12.55 7.60
C TYR A 286 -1.99 12.08 8.42
N ALA A 287 -1.04 12.97 8.65
CA ALA A 287 0.03 12.76 9.60
C ALA A 287 0.41 14.06 10.29
N ASP A 288 0.72 13.96 11.57
CA ASP A 288 1.30 15.01 12.40
C ASP A 288 2.43 14.41 13.25
N TYR A 289 2.95 15.20 14.19
CA TYR A 289 3.98 14.78 15.12
C TYR A 289 3.63 13.47 15.83
N TYR A 290 2.39 13.38 16.33
CA TYR A 290 1.97 12.38 17.29
C TYR A 290 1.31 11.17 16.63
N SER A 291 0.67 11.39 15.47
CA SER A 291 -0.25 10.45 14.88
C SER A 291 -0.23 10.42 13.37
N SER A 292 -0.55 9.27 12.80
CA SER A 292 -0.88 9.12 11.38
C SER A 292 -2.10 8.24 11.20
N TYR A 293 -2.89 8.56 10.19
CA TYR A 293 -3.93 7.65 9.73
C TYR A 293 -4.20 7.77 8.24
N ASP A 294 -4.55 6.64 7.63
CA ASP A 294 -4.81 6.54 6.20
C ASP A 294 -5.96 5.58 5.89
N ALA A 295 -6.61 5.81 4.75
CA ALA A 295 -7.64 4.92 4.21
C ALA A 295 -7.44 4.72 2.72
N LEU A 296 -7.58 3.49 2.24
CA LEU A 296 -7.52 3.14 0.82
C LEU A 296 -8.63 2.16 0.45
N TYR A 297 -9.47 2.50 -0.52
CA TYR A 297 -10.63 1.68 -0.91
C TYR A 297 -11.00 1.87 -2.39
N PRO A 298 -11.59 0.88 -3.07
CA PRO A 298 -11.87 0.97 -4.50
C PRO A 298 -13.00 1.96 -4.81
N ARG A 299 -12.89 2.67 -5.94
CA ARG A 299 -13.99 3.46 -6.52
C ARG A 299 -14.47 2.76 -7.78
N THR A 300 -15.73 2.34 -7.76
CA THR A 300 -16.33 1.60 -8.88
C THR A 300 -17.30 2.49 -9.67
N PRO A 301 -17.77 2.06 -10.85
CA PRO A 301 -18.88 2.74 -11.53
C PRO A 301 -20.21 2.72 -10.73
N CYS A 302 -20.34 1.87 -9.72
CA CYS A 302 -21.53 1.80 -8.88
C CYS A 302 -21.56 2.95 -7.86
N THR A 303 -22.40 3.97 -8.14
CA THR A 303 -22.52 5.17 -7.29
C THR A 303 -23.04 4.84 -5.88
N ALA A 304 -24.01 3.91 -5.76
CA ALA A 304 -24.54 3.49 -4.46
C ALA A 304 -23.47 2.75 -3.62
N CYS A 305 -22.70 1.85 -4.24
CA CYS A 305 -21.59 1.14 -3.60
C CYS A 305 -20.53 2.14 -3.09
N ASN A 306 -20.18 3.11 -3.92
CA ASN A 306 -19.24 4.18 -3.56
C ASN A 306 -19.74 5.05 -2.40
N THR A 307 -21.04 5.38 -2.38
CA THR A 307 -21.65 6.14 -1.28
C THR A 307 -21.57 5.37 0.03
N TRP A 308 -21.83 4.06 -0.01
CA TRP A 308 -21.67 3.20 1.16
C TRP A 308 -20.22 3.16 1.64
N LEU A 309 -19.25 2.95 0.73
CA LEU A 309 -17.83 2.92 1.09
C LEU A 309 -17.37 4.25 1.69
N ASP A 310 -17.77 5.37 1.08
CA ASP A 310 -17.47 6.72 1.59
C ASP A 310 -18.04 6.91 2.99
N GLN A 311 -19.29 6.51 3.23
CA GLN A 311 -19.92 6.64 4.55
C GLN A 311 -19.12 5.86 5.61
N LYS A 312 -18.77 4.60 5.32
CA LYS A 312 -18.05 3.73 6.26
C LYS A 312 -16.65 4.24 6.59
N VAL A 313 -15.94 4.72 5.58
CA VAL A 313 -14.61 5.32 5.77
C VAL A 313 -14.74 6.65 6.53
N ASN A 314 -15.73 7.48 6.23
CA ASN A 314 -15.94 8.75 6.93
C ASN A 314 -16.34 8.57 8.41
N ASP A 315 -17.17 7.57 8.71
CA ASP A 315 -17.50 7.20 10.09
C ASP A 315 -16.24 6.78 10.86
N TRP A 316 -15.39 5.96 10.23
CA TRP A 316 -14.12 5.56 10.79
C TRP A 316 -13.17 6.75 11.01
N LEU A 317 -13.00 7.61 10.02
CA LEU A 317 -12.17 8.83 10.11
C LEU A 317 -12.65 9.76 11.22
N THR A 318 -13.96 9.91 11.38
CA THR A 318 -14.57 10.71 12.45
C THR A 318 -14.26 10.14 13.83
N ALA A 319 -14.32 8.81 13.97
CA ALA A 319 -13.91 8.13 15.20
C ALA A 319 -12.41 8.30 15.50
N CYS A 320 -11.54 8.18 14.49
CA CYS A 320 -10.11 8.44 14.63
C CYS A 320 -9.84 9.86 15.10
N LYS A 321 -10.41 10.87 14.43
CA LYS A 321 -10.27 12.29 14.82
C LYS A 321 -10.72 12.53 16.26
N SER A 322 -11.89 12.01 16.62
CA SER A 322 -12.47 12.17 17.97
C SER A 322 -11.58 11.55 19.04
N TYR A 323 -11.04 10.35 18.78
CA TYR A 323 -10.10 9.69 19.68
C TYR A 323 -8.83 10.53 19.85
N LEU A 324 -8.22 10.95 18.74
CA LEU A 324 -6.96 11.69 18.72
C LEU A 324 -7.07 13.06 19.38
N SER A 325 -8.17 13.80 19.16
CA SER A 325 -8.40 15.10 19.82
C SER A 325 -8.56 14.96 21.34
N GLY A 326 -9.06 13.82 21.82
CA GLY A 326 -9.22 13.54 23.25
C GLY A 326 -7.94 13.08 23.94
N LYS A 327 -6.83 12.87 23.21
CA LYS A 327 -5.57 12.43 23.80
C LYS A 327 -4.64 13.59 24.11
N LYS A 328 -4.14 13.60 25.34
CA LYS A 328 -3.00 14.44 25.71
C LYS A 328 -1.78 13.95 24.92
N LYS A 329 -1.31 14.78 23.98
CA LYS A 329 -0.10 14.51 23.21
C LYS A 329 1.06 14.30 24.19
N LYS A 330 1.75 13.16 24.08
CA LYS A 330 2.99 12.95 24.85
C LYS A 330 4.04 13.89 24.30
N GLU A 331 4.57 14.75 25.14
CA GLU A 331 5.66 15.67 24.78
C GLU A 331 6.97 14.90 24.59
N GLY A 332 7.84 15.46 23.76
CA GLY A 332 9.16 14.91 23.47
C GLY A 332 9.14 13.64 22.61
N ALA A 333 10.31 13.05 22.44
CA ALA A 333 10.59 12.04 21.42
C ALA A 333 9.70 10.78 21.50
N ALA A 334 9.27 10.40 22.70
CA ALA A 334 8.37 9.26 22.93
C ALA A 334 6.97 9.42 22.34
N GLY A 335 6.56 10.65 21.98
CA GLY A 335 5.31 10.92 21.30
C GLY A 335 5.38 10.76 19.78
N ARG A 336 6.58 10.73 19.19
CA ARG A 336 6.74 10.78 17.73
C ARG A 336 6.15 9.53 17.07
N ASN A 337 5.12 9.71 16.25
CA ASN A 337 4.39 8.66 15.53
C ASN A 337 3.82 7.55 16.46
N ALA A 338 3.42 7.93 17.68
CA ALA A 338 2.97 6.99 18.70
C ALA A 338 1.60 6.35 18.37
N LEU A 339 0.71 7.08 17.70
CA LEU A 339 -0.63 6.61 17.35
C LEU A 339 -0.81 6.47 15.84
N ARG A 340 -1.03 5.24 15.39
CA ARG A 340 -1.21 4.91 13.98
C ARG A 340 -2.55 4.21 13.75
N ALA A 341 -3.19 4.47 12.63
CA ALA A 341 -4.38 3.76 12.22
C ALA A 341 -4.51 3.67 10.70
N SER A 342 -4.92 2.52 10.17
CA SER A 342 -5.07 2.31 8.73
C SER A 342 -6.38 1.61 8.41
N CYS A 343 -7.01 2.03 7.33
CA CYS A 343 -8.19 1.41 6.75
C CYS A 343 -7.86 0.94 5.33
N TRP A 344 -8.07 -0.33 5.02
CA TRP A 344 -7.87 -0.83 3.65
C TRP A 344 -8.98 -1.77 3.22
N ALA A 345 -9.17 -1.85 1.90
CA ALA A 345 -10.09 -2.76 1.27
C ALA A 345 -9.37 -3.96 0.65
N GLU A 346 -9.96 -5.14 0.81
CA GLU A 346 -9.56 -6.36 0.10
C GLU A 346 -10.74 -6.81 -0.78
N ILE A 347 -10.50 -7.06 -2.06
CA ILE A 347 -11.53 -7.52 -3.00
C ILE A 347 -11.49 -9.04 -3.06
N ALA A 348 -12.54 -9.70 -2.59
CA ALA A 348 -12.69 -11.16 -2.64
C ALA A 348 -13.30 -11.65 -3.96
N CYS A 349 -14.15 -10.83 -4.59
CA CYS A 349 -14.72 -11.12 -5.90
C CYS A 349 -15.12 -9.85 -6.64
N LEU A 350 -14.79 -9.81 -7.92
CA LEU A 350 -15.21 -8.78 -8.84
C LEU A 350 -15.58 -9.38 -10.19
N THR A 351 -16.86 -9.26 -10.52
CA THR A 351 -17.42 -9.64 -11.82
C THR A 351 -18.09 -8.44 -12.46
N GLU A 352 -18.75 -8.66 -13.58
CA GLU A 352 -19.63 -7.69 -14.21
C GLU A 352 -20.82 -7.32 -13.30
N ASN A 353 -21.22 -8.24 -12.40
CA ASN A 353 -22.46 -8.15 -11.62
C ASN A 353 -22.22 -8.06 -10.11
N ILE A 354 -21.04 -8.43 -9.62
CA ILE A 354 -20.77 -8.55 -8.19
C ILE A 354 -19.49 -7.81 -7.83
N LEU A 355 -19.54 -7.03 -6.75
CA LEU A 355 -18.37 -6.55 -6.02
C LEU A 355 -18.47 -7.03 -4.59
N SER A 356 -17.48 -7.78 -4.14
CA SER A 356 -17.47 -8.39 -2.81
C SER A 356 -16.08 -8.33 -2.20
N GLY A 357 -16.00 -8.13 -0.89
CA GLY A 357 -14.74 -7.96 -0.19
C GLY A 357 -14.89 -7.51 1.26
N TYR A 358 -13.82 -6.94 1.79
CA TYR A 358 -13.70 -6.53 3.18
C TYR A 358 -13.19 -5.10 3.28
N LEU A 359 -13.69 -4.35 4.27
CA LEU A 359 -12.99 -3.21 4.84
C LEU A 359 -12.38 -3.62 6.17
N THR A 360 -11.09 -3.41 6.33
CA THR A 360 -10.35 -3.65 7.57
C THR A 360 -9.95 -2.33 8.20
N TYR A 361 -10.12 -2.21 9.51
CA TYR A 361 -9.71 -1.06 10.31
C TYR A 361 -8.73 -1.53 11.38
N SER A 362 -7.48 -1.06 11.29
CA SER A 362 -6.44 -1.35 12.28
C SER A 362 -6.07 -0.07 13.00
N GLU A 363 -6.12 -0.08 14.33
CA GLU A 363 -5.74 1.06 15.15
C GLU A 363 -4.78 0.63 16.25
N SER A 364 -3.67 1.34 16.41
CA SER A 364 -2.67 1.07 17.46
C SER A 364 -3.21 1.14 18.90
N TRP A 365 -4.33 1.83 19.10
CA TRP A 365 -5.01 1.95 20.39
C TRP A 365 -6.12 0.93 20.61
N ASN A 366 -6.37 0.07 19.63
CA ASN A 366 -7.34 -1.00 19.71
C ASN A 366 -6.61 -2.34 19.69
N GLY A 367 -6.95 -3.25 20.60
CA GLY A 367 -6.25 -4.53 20.72
C GLY A 367 -6.58 -5.53 19.60
N GLN A 368 -7.69 -5.32 18.89
CA GLN A 368 -8.18 -6.19 17.83
C GLN A 368 -8.65 -5.31 16.67
N ALA A 369 -8.18 -5.61 15.46
CA ALA A 369 -8.65 -4.91 14.27
C ALA A 369 -10.15 -5.16 14.08
N ARG A 370 -10.86 -4.13 13.63
CA ARG A 370 -12.27 -4.22 13.25
C ARG A 370 -12.37 -4.50 11.75
N GLY A 371 -13.53 -4.95 11.32
CA GLY A 371 -13.77 -5.16 9.90
C GLY A 371 -15.24 -5.39 9.62
N GLN A 372 -15.59 -5.23 8.35
CA GLN A 372 -16.91 -5.53 7.82
C GLN A 372 -16.76 -6.03 6.38
N SER A 373 -17.56 -7.01 5.99
CA SER A 373 -17.66 -7.35 4.57
C SER A 373 -18.56 -6.35 3.84
N PHE A 374 -18.35 -6.26 2.54
CA PHE A 374 -19.29 -5.65 1.61
C PHE A 374 -19.60 -6.65 0.51
N ASN A 375 -20.85 -6.74 0.13
CA ASN A 375 -21.34 -7.62 -0.93
C ASN A 375 -22.34 -6.81 -1.75
N PHE A 376 -22.03 -6.48 -2.99
CA PHE A 376 -22.89 -5.63 -3.82
C PHE A 376 -23.30 -6.33 -5.10
N ASP A 377 -24.59 -6.22 -5.42
CA ASP A 377 -25.11 -6.47 -6.76
C ASP A 377 -24.92 -5.19 -7.59
N LEU A 378 -23.96 -5.21 -8.51
CA LEU A 378 -23.59 -4.08 -9.36
C LEU A 378 -24.70 -3.71 -10.37
N ARG A 379 -25.67 -4.60 -10.62
CA ARG A 379 -26.81 -4.32 -11.50
C ARG A 379 -27.82 -3.38 -10.82
N SER A 380 -28.12 -3.64 -9.54
CA SER A 380 -29.08 -2.85 -8.77
C SER A 380 -28.42 -1.78 -7.88
N GLY A 381 -27.11 -1.88 -7.64
CA GLY A 381 -26.35 -1.06 -6.70
C GLY A 381 -26.66 -1.37 -5.23
N LYS A 382 -27.35 -2.48 -4.93
CA LYS A 382 -27.77 -2.85 -3.58
C LYS A 382 -26.76 -3.75 -2.89
N GLU A 383 -26.66 -3.59 -1.58
CA GLU A 383 -25.96 -4.54 -0.73
C GLU A 383 -26.73 -5.87 -0.67
N ILE A 384 -26.02 -6.99 -0.75
CA ILE A 384 -26.54 -8.35 -0.68
C ILE A 384 -26.31 -8.84 0.75
N ALA A 385 -27.37 -8.94 1.53
CA ALA A 385 -27.32 -9.58 2.84
C ALA A 385 -27.37 -11.11 2.71
N ILE A 386 -26.89 -11.84 3.72
CA ILE A 386 -26.94 -13.31 3.73
C ILE A 386 -28.40 -13.82 3.56
N ALA A 387 -29.37 -13.13 4.17
CA ALA A 387 -30.80 -13.47 4.09
C ALA A 387 -31.39 -13.27 2.68
N ASP A 388 -30.73 -12.51 1.81
CA ASP A 388 -31.15 -12.34 0.42
C ASP A 388 -30.91 -13.61 -0.40
N LEU A 389 -29.93 -14.43 0.01
CA LEU A 389 -29.50 -15.62 -0.72
C LEU A 389 -30.34 -16.87 -0.46
N PHE A 390 -30.94 -17.00 0.73
CA PHE A 390 -31.51 -18.26 1.24
C PHE A 390 -33.03 -18.23 1.42
N ASN A 391 -33.66 -19.38 1.24
CA ASN A 391 -35.09 -19.54 1.52
C ASN A 391 -35.37 -19.22 3.00
N LYS A 392 -36.49 -18.52 3.28
CA LYS A 392 -36.83 -18.05 4.65
C LYS A 392 -36.92 -19.16 5.69
N SER A 393 -37.21 -20.39 5.28
CA SER A 393 -37.30 -21.57 6.16
C SER A 393 -35.95 -22.17 6.54
N PHE A 394 -34.86 -21.78 5.85
CA PHE A 394 -33.53 -22.33 6.09
C PHE A 394 -32.78 -21.50 7.14
N ASN A 395 -32.38 -22.16 8.24
CA ASN A 395 -31.52 -21.54 9.25
C ASN A 395 -30.07 -21.47 8.78
N VAL A 396 -29.79 -20.51 7.90
CA VAL A 396 -28.45 -20.32 7.32
C VAL A 396 -27.38 -20.10 8.39
N ASN A 397 -27.66 -19.31 9.43
CA ASN A 397 -26.66 -18.99 10.46
C ASN A 397 -26.25 -20.25 11.23
N GLY A 398 -27.21 -21.06 11.68
CA GLY A 398 -26.91 -22.33 12.35
C GLY A 398 -26.15 -23.31 11.46
N TRP A 399 -26.52 -23.39 10.18
CA TRP A 399 -25.82 -24.26 9.23
C TRP A 399 -24.36 -23.81 9.00
N LEU A 400 -24.13 -22.50 8.83
CA LEU A 400 -22.79 -21.94 8.64
C LEU A 400 -21.93 -22.07 9.90
N ASP A 401 -22.51 -21.95 11.09
CA ASP A 401 -21.82 -22.20 12.36
C ASP A 401 -21.35 -23.65 12.46
N ASP A 402 -22.21 -24.61 12.09
CA ASP A 402 -21.86 -26.03 12.11
C ASP A 402 -20.82 -26.38 11.02
N PHE A 403 -20.92 -25.74 9.85
CA PHE A 403 -19.88 -25.81 8.83
C PHE A 403 -18.54 -25.30 9.37
N ALA A 404 -18.53 -24.12 9.99
CA ALA A 404 -17.32 -23.51 10.52
C ALA A 404 -16.66 -24.39 11.60
N LYS A 405 -17.44 -24.95 12.54
CA LYS A 405 -16.92 -25.88 13.56
C LYS A 405 -16.30 -27.14 12.96
N ARG A 406 -16.84 -27.63 11.84
CA ARG A 406 -16.34 -28.83 11.15
C ARG A 406 -15.08 -28.55 10.33
N GLU A 407 -15.01 -27.38 9.68
CA GLU A 407 -13.94 -27.05 8.74
C GLU A 407 -12.77 -26.29 9.38
N SER A 408 -13.00 -25.47 10.41
CA SER A 408 -11.93 -24.72 11.08
C SER A 408 -10.78 -25.57 11.64
N PRO A 409 -11.00 -26.81 12.12
CA PRO A 409 -9.91 -27.66 12.59
C PRO A 409 -8.93 -28.10 11.49
N LYS A 410 -9.30 -27.92 10.21
CA LYS A 410 -8.48 -28.27 9.04
C LYS A 410 -7.58 -27.12 8.59
N LEU A 411 -7.75 -25.93 9.17
CA LEU A 411 -6.93 -24.78 8.84
C LEU A 411 -5.47 -25.02 9.21
N ALA A 412 -4.58 -24.37 8.45
CA ALA A 412 -3.17 -24.32 8.79
C ALA A 412 -3.00 -23.79 10.22
N HIS A 413 -2.00 -24.33 10.93
CA HIS A 413 -1.69 -23.98 12.34
C HIS A 413 -2.69 -24.46 13.41
N PHE A 414 -3.92 -24.86 13.07
CA PHE A 414 -4.94 -25.21 14.08
C PHE A 414 -4.47 -26.27 15.08
N ALA A 415 -3.85 -27.34 14.58
CA ALA A 415 -3.34 -28.42 15.43
C ALA A 415 -2.06 -28.02 16.20
N ALA A 416 -1.21 -27.20 15.59
CA ALA A 416 0.14 -26.92 16.04
C ALA A 416 0.24 -25.73 17.01
N ASP A 417 -0.72 -24.80 16.97
CA ASP A 417 -0.70 -23.56 17.75
C ASP A 417 -1.94 -23.49 18.68
N PRO A 418 -1.79 -23.76 19.98
CA PRO A 418 -2.87 -23.63 20.96
C PRO A 418 -3.44 -22.21 21.08
N GLU A 419 -2.61 -21.17 20.99
CA GLU A 419 -3.05 -19.77 21.08
C GLU A 419 -3.90 -19.39 19.87
N TYR A 420 -3.50 -19.84 18.68
CA TYR A 420 -4.28 -19.68 17.45
C TYR A 420 -5.65 -20.32 17.57
N ARG A 421 -5.73 -21.54 18.11
CA ARG A 421 -6.99 -22.26 18.30
C ARG A 421 -7.90 -21.57 19.32
N GLU A 422 -7.35 -21.09 20.43
CA GLU A 422 -8.11 -20.31 21.43
C GLU A 422 -8.66 -19.02 20.81
N TRP A 423 -7.81 -18.28 20.10
CA TRP A 423 -8.21 -17.09 19.38
C TRP A 423 -9.32 -17.39 18.37
N LEU A 424 -9.15 -18.40 17.52
CA LEU A 424 -10.12 -18.74 16.48
C LEU A 424 -11.47 -19.18 17.07
N ALA A 425 -11.45 -19.95 18.15
CA ALA A 425 -12.66 -20.36 18.86
C ALA A 425 -13.43 -19.17 19.45
N LYS A 426 -12.71 -18.15 19.94
CA LYS A 426 -13.30 -16.91 20.46
C LYS A 426 -13.79 -15.98 19.35
N GLN A 427 -13.01 -15.87 18.28
CA GLN A 427 -13.25 -14.92 17.19
C GLN A 427 -14.37 -15.38 16.26
N GLY A 428 -14.45 -16.69 15.99
CA GLY A 428 -15.35 -17.26 14.99
C GLY A 428 -15.15 -16.67 13.59
N PHE A 429 -16.15 -16.87 12.72
CA PHE A 429 -16.14 -16.35 11.34
C PHE A 429 -17.29 -15.38 11.12
N PRO A 430 -17.25 -14.16 11.69
CA PRO A 430 -18.39 -13.23 11.73
C PRO A 430 -18.70 -12.57 10.38
N MET A 431 -17.81 -12.67 9.39
CA MET A 431 -17.99 -12.02 8.09
C MET A 431 -18.23 -13.07 7.01
N PHE A 432 -18.98 -12.69 5.97
CA PHE A 432 -19.10 -13.48 4.75
C PHE A 432 -18.88 -12.62 3.50
N THR A 433 -18.30 -13.22 2.48
CA THR A 433 -18.17 -12.65 1.14
C THR A 433 -18.60 -13.63 0.06
N ILE A 434 -19.08 -13.10 -1.06
CA ILE A 434 -19.38 -13.86 -2.27
C ILE A 434 -18.09 -14.06 -3.06
N ARG A 435 -17.79 -15.30 -3.47
CA ARG A 435 -16.72 -15.68 -4.41
C ARG A 435 -17.31 -16.37 -5.64
N ARG A 436 -16.48 -16.73 -6.64
CA ARG A 436 -16.96 -17.39 -7.86
C ARG A 436 -17.37 -18.84 -7.61
N GLU A 437 -16.72 -19.48 -6.65
CA GLU A 437 -16.83 -20.89 -6.34
C GLU A 437 -17.65 -21.20 -5.08
N GLY A 438 -18.03 -20.17 -4.30
CA GLY A 438 -18.76 -20.36 -3.06
C GLY A 438 -18.94 -19.09 -2.23
N LEU A 439 -19.42 -19.27 -1.00
CA LEU A 439 -19.42 -18.24 0.04
C LEU A 439 -18.16 -18.40 0.89
N GLU A 440 -17.42 -17.32 1.11
CA GLU A 440 -16.29 -17.32 2.01
C GLU A 440 -16.69 -16.76 3.37
N LEU A 441 -16.48 -17.53 4.43
CA LEU A 441 -16.61 -17.10 5.82
C LEU A 441 -15.25 -16.66 6.34
N SER A 442 -15.20 -15.58 7.10
CA SER A 442 -13.94 -14.93 7.47
C SER A 442 -13.91 -14.44 8.90
N THR A 443 -12.73 -14.59 9.53
CA THR A 443 -12.41 -13.93 10.80
C THR A 443 -12.21 -12.43 10.59
N LEU A 444 -12.22 -11.65 11.69
CA LEU A 444 -11.57 -10.34 11.68
C LEU A 444 -10.06 -10.51 11.44
N PHE A 445 -9.40 -9.44 10.97
CA PHE A 445 -7.95 -9.44 10.77
C PHE A 445 -7.23 -9.50 12.11
N HIS A 446 -6.23 -10.37 12.24
CA HIS A 446 -5.34 -10.45 13.40
C HIS A 446 -3.91 -10.07 12.99
N ASP A 447 -3.18 -9.36 13.84
CA ASP A 447 -1.81 -8.88 13.53
C ASP A 447 -0.82 -10.03 13.28
N ARG A 448 -0.89 -11.10 14.09
CA ARG A 448 -0.09 -12.31 13.96
C ARG A 448 -0.62 -13.32 12.94
N TYR A 449 -1.92 -13.58 12.96
CA TYR A 449 -2.52 -14.66 12.18
C TYR A 449 -3.16 -14.21 10.87
N GLY A 450 -3.21 -12.91 10.59
CA GLY A 450 -3.95 -12.37 9.45
C GLY A 450 -5.45 -12.65 9.54
N ARG A 451 -6.12 -12.66 8.38
CA ARG A 451 -7.51 -13.13 8.26
C ARG A 451 -7.51 -14.62 7.91
N GLN A 452 -8.33 -15.39 8.62
CA GLN A 452 -8.58 -16.79 8.31
C GLN A 452 -9.91 -16.92 7.58
N THR A 453 -9.97 -17.82 6.61
CA THR A 453 -11.10 -17.96 5.70
C THR A 453 -11.54 -19.42 5.55
N LEU A 454 -12.85 -19.66 5.43
CA LEU A 454 -13.43 -20.95 5.09
C LEU A 454 -14.32 -20.79 3.86
N LEU A 455 -14.12 -21.61 2.84
CA LEU A 455 -14.94 -21.59 1.63
C LEU A 455 -16.05 -22.63 1.73
N VAL A 456 -17.29 -22.17 1.64
CA VAL A 456 -18.50 -22.98 1.50
C VAL A 456 -18.82 -23.12 0.01
N PRO A 457 -18.62 -24.30 -0.60
CA PRO A 457 -18.89 -24.49 -2.03
C PRO A 457 -20.35 -24.28 -2.36
N TYR A 458 -20.66 -23.67 -3.51
CA TYR A 458 -22.06 -23.48 -3.93
C TYR A 458 -22.83 -24.80 -4.06
N THR A 459 -22.14 -25.90 -4.39
CA THR A 459 -22.73 -27.24 -4.48
C THR A 459 -23.35 -27.72 -3.16
N GLU A 460 -22.85 -27.29 -2.00
CA GLU A 460 -23.38 -27.68 -0.69
C GLU A 460 -24.61 -26.87 -0.27
N ILE A 461 -24.67 -25.60 -0.69
CA ILE A 461 -25.70 -24.65 -0.24
C ILE A 461 -26.81 -24.38 -1.25
N LYS A 462 -26.59 -24.67 -2.54
CA LYS A 462 -27.55 -24.46 -3.64
C LYS A 462 -28.96 -24.99 -3.35
N PRO A 463 -29.17 -26.18 -2.73
CA PRO A 463 -30.51 -26.69 -2.43
C PRO A 463 -31.34 -25.77 -1.51
N TYR A 464 -30.66 -24.93 -0.71
CA TYR A 464 -31.30 -24.04 0.26
C TYR A 464 -31.42 -22.59 -0.22
N MET A 465 -30.83 -22.27 -1.37
CA MET A 465 -30.83 -20.92 -1.93
C MET A 465 -32.18 -20.59 -2.61
N LYS A 466 -32.51 -19.29 -2.66
CA LYS A 466 -33.65 -18.82 -3.45
C LYS A 466 -33.38 -19.01 -4.94
N ARG A 467 -34.42 -19.27 -5.72
CA ARG A 467 -34.31 -19.40 -7.18
C ARG A 467 -33.89 -18.08 -7.84
N ASP A 468 -34.38 -16.97 -7.34
CA ASP A 468 -34.15 -15.59 -7.80
C ASP A 468 -33.07 -14.88 -6.98
N ASN A 469 -32.08 -15.63 -6.46
CA ASN A 469 -31.01 -15.02 -5.68
C ASN A 469 -30.12 -14.11 -6.55
N PRO A 470 -29.57 -13.02 -5.98
CA PRO A 470 -28.77 -12.03 -6.73
C PRO A 470 -27.44 -12.56 -7.27
N ILE A 471 -27.06 -13.80 -6.97
CA ILE A 471 -25.80 -14.43 -7.41
C ILE A 471 -26.02 -15.68 -8.27
N SER A 472 -27.20 -15.82 -8.87
CA SER A 472 -27.59 -17.03 -9.60
C SER A 472 -26.66 -17.36 -10.77
N ASP A 473 -25.96 -16.38 -11.33
CA ASP A 473 -24.96 -16.55 -12.39
C ASP A 473 -23.65 -17.20 -11.91
N LEU A 474 -23.39 -17.21 -10.60
CA LEU A 474 -22.25 -17.88 -9.97
C LEU A 474 -22.60 -19.30 -9.49
N VAL A 475 -23.87 -19.55 -9.19
CA VAL A 475 -24.37 -20.84 -8.68
C VAL A 475 -24.67 -21.79 -9.85
N LYS A 476 -23.64 -22.48 -10.34
CA LYS A 476 -23.78 -23.47 -11.43
C LYS A 476 -24.43 -24.77 -10.97
#